data_AF-A0A962R7A3-F1
#
_entry.id   AF-A0A962R7A3-F1
#
_cell.length_a   1.000
_cell.length_b   1.000
_cell.length_c   1.000
_cell.angle_alpha   90.00
_cell.angle_beta   90.00
_cell.angle_gamma   90.00
#
_symmetry.space_group_name_H-M   'P 1'
#
loop_
_entity.id
_entity.type
_entity.pdbx_description
1 polymer ?
#
loop_
_entity_poly.entity_id
_entity_poly.type
_entity_poly.pdbx_seq_one_letter_code
_entity_poly.pdbx_strand_id
1 'polypeptide(L)'
;MRILPPSARDAHAIAYRALPSVAQDARRYARAIIEQTGTDIAPYRTLGALTRADVDQVRAITGFDVAGYDYSLAESEVRHIQRRHGNDASERQRGQRGITAEDYANLPAILSEPDSVEPDAESGTGRPVVKFEKVIEGERVTVVTEVRGKRRTLTVLSMRVNPNASPR
;
A
#
# COMPACT_ATOMS: atom_id res chain seq x y z
N MET A 1 27.55 -13.02 3.59
CA MET A 1 26.10 -12.77 3.81
C MET A 1 25.38 -14.11 3.83
N ARG A 2 24.72 -14.47 4.93
CA ARG A 2 23.97 -15.73 5.03
C ARG A 2 22.62 -15.55 4.33
N ILE A 3 22.42 -16.29 3.24
CA ILE A 3 21.13 -16.35 2.54
C ILE A 3 20.16 -17.10 3.45
N LEU A 4 19.14 -16.41 3.95
CA LEU A 4 18.04 -17.06 4.68
C LEU A 4 17.30 -18.02 3.76
N PRO A 5 16.90 -19.22 4.23
CA PRO A 5 16.04 -20.11 3.45
C PRO A 5 14.71 -19.42 3.12
N PRO A 6 14.03 -19.77 2.01
CA PRO A 6 12.82 -19.09 1.55
C PRO A 6 11.74 -18.94 2.62
N SER A 7 11.48 -19.99 3.40
CA SER A 7 10.50 -19.95 4.50
C SER A 7 10.87 -18.96 5.62
N ALA A 8 12.17 -18.81 5.92
CA ALA A 8 12.64 -17.84 6.92
C ALA A 8 12.55 -16.40 6.40
N ARG A 9 12.69 -16.20 5.07
CA ARG A 9 12.46 -14.88 4.45
C ARG A 9 11.00 -14.48 4.51
N ASP A 10 10.09 -15.40 4.18
CA ASP A 10 8.65 -15.16 4.29
C ASP A 10 8.27 -14.84 5.74
N ALA A 11 8.73 -15.65 6.71
CA ALA A 11 8.48 -15.41 8.12
C ALA A 11 9.01 -14.05 8.60
N HIS A 12 10.18 -13.64 8.13
CA HIS A 12 10.72 -12.31 8.43
C HIS A 12 9.89 -11.19 7.80
N ALA A 13 9.46 -11.33 6.55
CA ALA A 13 8.61 -10.34 5.88
C ALA A 13 7.25 -10.17 6.58
N ILE A 14 6.62 -11.29 6.95
CA ILE A 14 5.36 -11.32 7.71
C ILE A 14 5.57 -10.66 9.08
N ALA A 15 6.59 -11.09 9.82
CA ALA A 15 6.87 -10.54 11.15
C ALA A 15 7.16 -9.04 11.08
N TYR A 16 7.94 -8.58 10.09
CA TYR A 16 8.23 -7.16 9.88
C TYR A 16 6.95 -6.36 9.66
N ARG A 17 6.06 -6.79 8.75
CA ARG A 17 4.79 -6.09 8.48
C ARG A 17 3.82 -6.11 9.66
N ALA A 18 3.87 -7.13 10.50
CA ALA A 18 3.05 -7.24 11.70
C ALA A 18 3.51 -6.31 12.84
N LEU A 19 4.69 -5.69 12.75
CA LEU A 19 5.17 -4.79 13.81
C LEU A 19 4.32 -3.52 13.87
N PRO A 20 3.81 -3.12 15.06
CA PRO A 20 3.11 -1.84 15.23
C PRO A 20 3.94 -0.63 14.81
N SER A 21 5.28 -0.73 14.88
CA SER A 21 6.19 0.33 14.45
C SER A 21 6.12 0.58 12.94
N VAL A 22 5.84 -0.42 12.10
CA VAL A 22 5.72 -0.23 10.65
C VAL A 22 4.44 0.53 10.31
N ALA A 23 3.32 0.21 10.98
CA ALA A 23 2.08 0.99 10.87
C ALA A 23 2.27 2.43 11.34
N GLN A 24 2.95 2.62 12.49
CA GLN A 24 3.25 3.95 13.01
C GLN A 24 4.20 4.75 12.09
N ASP A 25 5.19 4.10 11.47
CA ASP A 25 6.10 4.74 10.53
C ASP A 25 5.37 5.19 9.26
N ALA A 26 4.51 4.34 8.68
CA ALA A 26 3.69 4.70 7.53
C ALA A 26 2.81 5.93 7.81
N ARG A 27 2.14 5.95 8.97
CA ARG A 27 1.36 7.11 9.43
C ARG A 27 2.22 8.36 9.60
N ARG A 28 3.35 8.27 10.31
CA ARG A 28 4.24 9.41 10.58
C ARG A 28 4.85 9.97 9.28
N TYR A 29 5.23 9.09 8.37
CA TYR A 29 5.73 9.45 7.06
C TYR A 29 4.68 10.22 6.25
N ALA A 30 3.46 9.69 6.16
CA ALA A 30 2.37 10.36 5.49
C ALA A 30 2.04 11.72 6.13
N ARG A 31 1.94 11.76 7.47
CA ARG A 31 1.70 12.98 8.23
C ARG A 31 2.72 14.07 7.93
N ALA A 32 4.02 13.74 7.96
CA ALA A 32 5.09 14.70 7.70
C ALA A 32 5.00 15.31 6.28
N ILE A 33 4.56 14.53 5.30
CA ILE A 33 4.36 14.99 3.91
C ILE A 33 3.14 15.89 3.79
N ILE A 34 2.02 15.47 4.41
CA ILE A 34 0.73 16.19 4.36
C ILE A 34 0.85 17.54 5.08
N GLU A 35 1.40 17.53 6.29
CA GLU A 35 1.55 18.72 7.14
C GLU A 35 2.79 19.56 6.78
N GLN A 36 3.66 19.06 5.89
CA GLN A 36 4.90 19.71 5.46
C GLN A 36 5.86 20.03 6.63
N THR A 37 5.88 19.16 7.64
CA THR A 37 6.62 19.39 8.90
C THR A 37 8.08 18.91 8.84
N GLY A 38 8.59 18.51 7.67
CA GLY A 38 9.94 17.95 7.50
C GLY A 38 10.71 18.63 6.36
N THR A 39 11.97 18.97 6.61
CA THR A 39 12.88 19.57 5.62
C THR A 39 13.67 18.52 4.83
N ASP A 40 13.73 17.27 5.32
CA ASP A 40 14.41 16.14 4.68
C ASP A 40 13.55 14.87 4.76
N ILE A 41 12.50 14.82 3.94
CA ILE A 41 11.63 13.66 3.84
C ILE A 41 12.24 12.69 2.82
N ALA A 42 12.51 11.45 3.26
CA ALA A 42 13.02 10.43 2.36
C ALA A 42 12.07 10.20 1.17
N PRO A 43 12.58 9.91 -0.03
CA PRO A 43 11.77 9.80 -1.24
C PRO A 43 10.77 8.64 -1.21
N TYR A 44 11.03 7.62 -0.38
CA TYR A 44 10.11 6.52 -0.13
C TYR A 44 10.40 5.82 1.20
N ARG A 45 9.42 5.02 1.64
CA ARG A 45 9.51 4.05 2.73
C ARG A 45 9.20 2.65 2.22
N THR A 46 9.93 1.65 2.72
CA THR A 46 9.56 0.25 2.55
C THR A 46 8.43 -0.08 3.52
N LEU A 47 7.51 -0.92 3.06
CA LEU A 47 6.46 -1.55 3.86
C LEU A 47 6.76 -3.05 4.04
N GLY A 48 7.98 -3.49 3.74
CA GLY A 48 8.43 -4.88 3.87
C GLY A 48 8.50 -5.64 2.55
N ALA A 49 9.36 -6.65 2.52
CA ALA A 49 9.59 -7.52 1.37
C ALA A 49 8.35 -8.34 0.98
N LEU A 50 8.16 -8.59 -0.31
CA LEU A 50 7.15 -9.53 -0.78
C LEU A 50 7.49 -10.96 -0.32
N THR A 51 6.48 -11.66 0.17
CA THR A 51 6.53 -13.10 0.42
C THR A 51 6.38 -13.87 -0.90
N ARG A 52 6.66 -15.17 -0.89
CA ARG A 52 6.35 -16.02 -2.06
C ARG A 52 4.88 -15.98 -2.46
N ALA A 53 3.96 -15.93 -1.49
CA ALA A 53 2.52 -15.81 -1.76
C ALA A 53 2.18 -14.49 -2.46
N ASP A 54 2.77 -13.37 -2.01
CA ASP A 54 2.65 -12.07 -2.69
C ASP A 54 3.15 -12.16 -4.14
N VAL A 55 4.33 -12.77 -4.35
CA VAL A 55 4.94 -12.92 -5.67
C VAL A 55 4.06 -13.73 -6.62
N ASP A 56 3.57 -14.88 -6.16
CA ASP A 56 2.72 -15.77 -6.97
C ASP A 56 1.41 -15.07 -7.37
N GLN A 57 0.79 -14.34 -6.44
CA GLN A 57 -0.44 -13.59 -6.68
C GLN A 57 -0.24 -12.44 -7.66
N VAL A 58 0.80 -11.63 -7.47
CA VAL A 58 1.13 -10.52 -8.37
C VAL A 58 1.50 -11.04 -9.76
N ARG A 59 2.23 -12.14 -9.85
CA ARG A 59 2.58 -12.78 -11.13
C ARG A 59 1.34 -13.31 -11.84
N ALA A 60 0.39 -13.91 -11.11
CA ALA A 60 -0.86 -14.38 -11.70
C ALA A 60 -1.72 -13.24 -12.28
N ILE A 61 -1.73 -12.08 -11.61
CA ILE A 61 -2.52 -10.91 -12.03
C ILE A 61 -1.83 -10.14 -13.17
N THR A 62 -0.51 -9.96 -13.08
CA THR A 62 0.22 -8.99 -13.92
C THR A 62 1.12 -9.65 -14.97
N GLY A 63 1.48 -10.92 -14.79
CA GLY A 63 2.49 -11.61 -15.58
C GLY A 63 3.94 -11.28 -15.22
N PHE A 64 4.20 -10.34 -14.29
CA PHE A 64 5.56 -9.93 -13.92
C PHE A 64 6.16 -10.82 -12.83
N ASP A 65 7.44 -11.13 -12.97
CA ASP A 65 8.24 -11.71 -11.88
C ASP A 65 8.71 -10.59 -10.94
N VAL A 66 8.15 -10.59 -9.73
CA VAL A 66 8.44 -9.62 -8.67
C VAL A 66 9.20 -10.26 -7.51
N ALA A 67 9.87 -11.39 -7.74
CA ALA A 67 10.69 -12.05 -6.73
C ALA A 67 11.77 -11.11 -6.15
N GLY A 68 11.77 -10.98 -4.82
CA GLY A 68 12.70 -10.10 -4.09
C GLY A 68 12.42 -8.62 -4.32
N TYR A 69 11.15 -8.25 -4.50
CA TYR A 69 10.67 -6.87 -4.45
C TYR A 69 10.16 -6.54 -3.04
N ASP A 70 10.01 -5.26 -2.75
CA ASP A 70 9.36 -4.75 -1.53
C ASP A 70 8.06 -4.02 -1.83
N TYR A 71 7.10 -4.05 -0.90
CA TYR A 71 6.05 -3.03 -0.88
C TYR A 71 6.64 -1.69 -0.49
N SER A 72 6.15 -0.60 -1.07
CA SER A 72 6.70 0.73 -0.80
C SER A 72 5.66 1.84 -0.87
N LEU A 73 5.92 2.92 -0.13
CA LEU A 73 5.15 4.15 -0.14
C LEU A 73 6.10 5.30 -0.49
N ALA A 74 5.89 5.94 -1.63
CA ALA A 74 6.72 7.04 -2.09
C ALA A 74 6.09 8.40 -1.73
N GLU A 75 6.95 9.40 -1.50
CA GLU A 75 6.54 10.75 -1.11
C GLU A 75 5.58 11.37 -2.13
N SER A 76 5.91 11.22 -3.42
CA SER A 76 5.09 11.70 -4.53
C SER A 76 3.69 11.08 -4.54
N GLU A 77 3.56 9.83 -4.10
CA GLU A 77 2.28 9.12 -4.08
C GLU A 77 1.43 9.54 -2.90
N VAL A 78 2.03 9.80 -1.72
CA VAL A 78 1.31 10.43 -0.60
C VAL A 78 0.74 11.78 -1.02
N ARG A 79 1.54 12.63 -1.67
CA ARG A 79 1.05 13.92 -2.21
C ARG A 79 -0.06 13.73 -3.24
N HIS A 80 0.08 12.72 -4.12
CA HIS A 80 -0.93 12.41 -5.11
C HIS A 80 -2.25 11.99 -4.47
N ILE A 81 -2.20 11.04 -3.54
CA ILE A 81 -3.35 10.53 -2.78
C ILE A 81 -4.00 11.68 -2.03
N GLN A 82 -3.24 12.50 -1.30
CA GLN A 82 -3.82 13.63 -0.57
C GLN A 82 -4.52 14.63 -1.49
N ARG A 83 -3.92 14.94 -2.64
CA ARG A 83 -4.51 15.85 -3.63
C ARG A 83 -5.78 15.29 -4.27
N ARG A 84 -5.84 13.98 -4.49
CA ARG A 84 -6.97 13.32 -5.19
C ARG A 84 -8.10 12.91 -4.25
N HIS A 85 -7.75 12.43 -3.07
CA HIS A 85 -8.63 11.70 -2.16
C HIS A 85 -8.60 12.25 -0.73
N GLY A 86 -7.88 13.34 -0.45
CA GLY A 86 -7.85 13.97 0.88
C GLY A 86 -8.97 14.97 1.15
N ASN A 87 -9.74 15.38 0.13
CA ASN A 87 -10.84 16.34 0.29
C ASN A 87 -12.15 15.62 0.61
N ASP A 88 -12.55 15.68 1.87
CA ASP A 88 -13.72 15.01 2.40
C ASP A 88 -15.05 15.42 1.73
N ALA A 89 -15.24 16.71 1.41
CA ALA A 89 -16.44 17.18 0.72
C ALA A 89 -16.58 16.60 -0.69
N SER A 90 -15.47 16.47 -1.42
CA SER A 90 -15.45 15.90 -2.77
C SER A 90 -15.61 14.38 -2.76
N GLU A 91 -15.04 13.71 -1.76
CA GLU A 91 -15.14 12.25 -1.63
C GLU A 91 -16.52 11.80 -1.16
N ARG A 92 -17.20 12.58 -0.31
CA ARG A 92 -18.59 12.28 0.09
C ARG A 92 -19.55 12.19 -1.10
N GLN A 93 -19.34 12.99 -2.13
CA GLN A 93 -20.14 12.93 -3.37
C GLN A 93 -19.98 11.58 -4.11
N ARG A 94 -18.92 10.82 -3.80
CA ARG A 94 -18.63 9.48 -4.34
C ARG A 94 -18.91 8.35 -3.34
N GLY A 95 -19.56 8.66 -2.22
CA GLY A 95 -19.80 7.69 -1.13
C GLY A 95 -18.55 7.34 -0.31
N GLN A 96 -17.50 8.14 -0.40
CA GLN A 96 -16.21 7.96 0.28
C GLN A 96 -16.02 9.00 1.38
N ARG A 97 -14.95 8.86 2.18
CA ARG A 97 -14.44 9.93 3.04
C ARG A 97 -13.03 10.34 2.61
N GLY A 98 -12.63 11.54 3.01
CA GLY A 98 -11.27 12.02 2.78
C GLY A 98 -10.24 11.12 3.48
N ILE A 99 -9.13 10.84 2.79
CA ILE A 99 -7.95 10.19 3.36
C ILE A 99 -7.28 11.13 4.36
N THR A 100 -6.96 10.60 5.53
CA THR A 100 -6.15 11.26 6.57
C THR A 100 -4.82 10.54 6.75
N ALA A 101 -3.93 11.10 7.57
CA ALA A 101 -2.64 10.46 7.85
C ALA A 101 -2.81 9.12 8.57
N GLU A 102 -3.85 8.97 9.39
CA GLU A 102 -4.20 7.78 10.16
C GLU A 102 -4.45 6.57 9.26
N ASP A 103 -5.05 6.78 8.09
CA ASP A 103 -5.37 5.71 7.14
C ASP A 103 -4.12 4.94 6.70
N TYR A 104 -2.99 5.64 6.51
CA TYR A 104 -1.74 5.02 6.10
C TYR A 104 -1.21 3.99 7.11
N ALA A 105 -1.65 4.03 8.37
CA ALA A 105 -1.33 3.00 9.36
C ALA A 105 -1.91 1.63 8.99
N ASN A 106 -2.95 1.59 8.17
CA ASN A 106 -3.61 0.35 7.75
C ASN A 106 -2.86 -0.38 6.62
N LEU A 107 -1.94 0.29 5.92
CA LEU A 107 -1.23 -0.27 4.76
C LEU A 107 -0.55 -1.62 5.06
N PRO A 108 0.21 -1.79 6.17
CA PRO A 108 0.86 -3.08 6.44
C PRO A 108 -0.15 -4.22 6.64
N ALA A 109 -1.28 -3.95 7.28
CA ALA A 109 -2.33 -4.95 7.50
C ALA A 109 -3.05 -5.32 6.18
N ILE A 110 -3.41 -4.32 5.37
CA ILE A 110 -4.06 -4.51 4.06
C ILE A 110 -3.16 -5.33 3.13
N LEU A 111 -1.87 -5.04 3.10
CA LEU A 111 -0.91 -5.73 2.23
C LEU A 111 -0.47 -7.11 2.75
N SER A 112 -0.70 -7.41 4.04
CA SER A 112 -0.34 -8.71 4.61
C SER A 112 -1.49 -9.70 4.55
N GLU A 113 -2.71 -9.23 4.83
CA GLU A 113 -3.91 -10.07 4.92
C GLU A 113 -5.09 -9.34 4.27
N PRO A 114 -5.07 -9.09 2.95
CA PRO A 114 -6.18 -8.47 2.25
C PRO A 114 -7.40 -9.40 2.26
N ASP A 115 -8.59 -8.82 2.25
CA ASP A 115 -9.83 -9.60 2.08
C ASP A 115 -10.03 -9.96 0.59
N SER A 116 -9.51 -9.15 -0.33
CA SER A 116 -9.47 -9.47 -1.76
C SER A 116 -8.27 -8.83 -2.47
N VAL A 117 -7.78 -9.50 -3.51
CA VAL A 117 -6.75 -8.98 -4.41
C VAL A 117 -7.19 -9.21 -5.85
N GLU A 118 -7.29 -8.12 -6.61
CA GLU A 118 -7.88 -8.11 -7.94
C GLU A 118 -6.99 -7.31 -8.91
N PRO A 119 -7.04 -7.58 -10.22
CA PRO A 119 -6.57 -6.61 -11.21
C PRO A 119 -7.37 -5.31 -11.09
N ASP A 120 -6.74 -4.20 -11.43
CA ASP A 120 -7.40 -2.91 -11.63
C ASP A 120 -7.00 -2.33 -12.99
N ALA A 121 -7.68 -1.29 -13.44
CA ALA A 121 -7.35 -0.61 -14.69
C ALA A 121 -5.88 -0.17 -14.65
N GLU A 122 -5.14 -0.41 -15.74
CA GLU A 122 -3.72 -0.04 -15.84
C GLU A 122 -3.47 1.37 -15.32
N SER A 123 -2.30 1.60 -14.72
CA SER A 123 -1.94 2.95 -14.26
C SER A 123 -2.04 3.92 -15.43
N GLY A 124 -2.19 5.22 -15.17
CA GLY A 124 -2.19 6.25 -16.24
C GLY A 124 -0.92 6.25 -17.12
N THR A 125 0.06 5.38 -16.83
CA THR A 125 1.29 5.15 -17.59
C THR A 125 1.36 3.75 -18.23
N GLY A 126 0.26 2.99 -18.29
CA GLY A 126 0.17 1.66 -18.92
C GLY A 126 0.91 0.56 -18.16
N ARG A 127 1.12 0.72 -16.84
CA ARG A 127 1.75 -0.31 -16.01
C ARG A 127 0.68 -1.14 -15.30
N PRO A 128 0.91 -2.46 -15.13
CA PRO A 128 0.00 -3.30 -14.36
C PRO A 128 -0.11 -2.80 -12.94
N VAL A 129 -1.35 -2.81 -12.45
CA VAL A 129 -1.67 -2.46 -11.08
C VAL A 129 -2.40 -3.62 -10.40
N VAL A 130 -2.17 -3.73 -9.11
CA VAL A 130 -2.84 -4.72 -8.26
C VAL A 130 -3.60 -3.98 -7.19
N LYS A 131 -4.90 -4.26 -7.07
CA LYS A 131 -5.80 -3.66 -6.09
C LYS A 131 -6.01 -4.63 -4.94
N PHE A 132 -5.77 -4.14 -3.73
CA PHE A 132 -6.01 -4.80 -2.46
C PHE A 132 -7.20 -4.12 -1.78
N GLU A 133 -8.11 -4.90 -1.20
CA GLU A 133 -9.17 -4.37 -0.36
C GLU A 133 -9.17 -5.07 1.00
N LYS A 134 -9.46 -4.30 2.05
CA LYS A 134 -9.72 -4.82 3.39
C LYS A 134 -10.80 -4.01 4.08
N VAL A 135 -11.69 -4.65 4.82
CA VAL A 135 -12.63 -3.99 5.73
C VAL A 135 -11.99 -3.89 7.11
N ILE A 136 -11.88 -2.67 7.62
CA ILE A 136 -11.29 -2.34 8.93
C ILE A 136 -12.30 -1.46 9.64
N GLU A 137 -12.77 -1.90 10.82
CA GLU A 137 -13.74 -1.14 11.65
C GLU A 137 -15.01 -0.72 10.88
N GLY A 138 -15.47 -1.55 9.93
CA GLY A 138 -16.66 -1.29 9.11
C GLY A 138 -16.39 -0.44 7.86
N GLU A 139 -15.17 0.07 7.69
CA GLU A 139 -14.78 0.83 6.51
C GLU A 139 -14.01 -0.06 5.52
N ARG A 140 -14.40 -0.03 4.24
CA ARG A 140 -13.62 -0.68 3.18
C ARG A 140 -12.51 0.24 2.72
N VAL A 141 -11.28 -0.21 2.90
CA VAL A 141 -10.08 0.46 2.43
C VAL A 141 -9.60 -0.21 1.16
N THR A 142 -9.48 0.56 0.08
CA THR A 142 -8.96 0.10 -1.21
C THR A 142 -7.57 0.69 -1.44
N VAL A 143 -6.59 -0.15 -1.73
CA VAL A 143 -5.20 0.23 -2.01
C VAL A 143 -4.81 -0.29 -3.39
N VAL A 144 -4.37 0.61 -4.26
CA VAL A 144 -3.87 0.25 -5.60
C VAL A 144 -2.36 0.37 -5.61
N THR A 145 -1.67 -0.67 -6.08
CA THR A 145 -0.20 -0.70 -6.20
C THR A 145 0.24 -0.85 -7.64
N GLU A 146 1.42 -0.32 -7.97
CA GLU A 146 2.05 -0.41 -9.29
C GLU A 146 3.39 -1.14 -9.18
N VAL A 147 3.67 -2.04 -10.14
CA VAL A 147 4.98 -2.70 -10.26
C VAL A 147 6.02 -1.71 -10.83
N ARG A 148 7.08 -1.44 -10.08
CA ARG A 148 8.19 -0.55 -10.47
C ARG A 148 9.49 -1.33 -10.62
N GLY A 149 9.68 -1.96 -11.78
CA GLY A 149 10.80 -2.87 -12.04
C GLY A 149 12.20 -2.29 -11.75
N LYS A 150 12.47 -1.04 -12.14
CA LYS A 150 13.76 -0.38 -11.87
C LYS A 150 14.05 -0.21 -10.37
N ARG A 151 13.02 0.01 -9.56
CA ARG A 151 13.14 0.18 -8.11
C ARG A 151 12.99 -1.14 -7.35
N ARG A 152 12.57 -2.22 -8.04
CA ARG A 152 12.23 -3.51 -7.45
C ARG A 152 11.19 -3.37 -6.33
N THR A 153 10.12 -2.62 -6.60
CA THR A 153 9.04 -2.42 -5.63
C THR A 153 7.65 -2.59 -6.23
N LEU A 154 6.69 -2.96 -5.38
CA LEU A 154 5.27 -2.66 -5.58
C LEU A 154 4.96 -1.38 -4.81
N THR A 155 4.77 -0.27 -5.52
CA THR A 155 4.53 1.03 -4.88
C THR A 155 3.04 1.31 -4.77
N VAL A 156 2.57 1.72 -3.59
CA VAL A 156 1.22 2.27 -3.39
C VAL A 156 1.04 3.50 -4.26
N LEU A 157 0.05 3.46 -5.15
CA LEU A 157 -0.28 4.48 -6.14
C LEU A 157 -1.55 5.27 -5.75
N SER A 158 -2.52 4.58 -5.16
CA SER A 158 -3.79 5.18 -4.75
C SER A 158 -4.33 4.49 -3.49
N MET A 159 -5.09 5.25 -2.70
CA MET A 159 -5.77 4.78 -1.51
C MET A 159 -7.12 5.48 -1.39
N ARG A 160 -8.16 4.72 -1.01
CA ARG A 160 -9.54 5.21 -0.86
C ARG A 160 -10.20 4.55 0.34
N VAL A 161 -11.11 5.26 0.99
CA VAL A 161 -11.91 4.72 2.10
C VAL A 161 -13.39 4.92 1.81
N ASN A 162 -14.13 3.81 1.82
CA ASN A 162 -15.58 3.77 1.76
C ASN A 162 -16.13 3.45 3.17
N PRO A 163 -16.72 4.43 3.88
CA PRO A 163 -17.19 4.23 5.25
C PRO A 163 -18.45 3.35 5.36
N ASN A 164 -19.16 3.12 4.25
CA ASN A 164 -20.42 2.37 4.23
C ASN A 164 -20.27 0.99 3.58
N ALA A 165 -19.25 0.24 3.96
CA ALA A 165 -19.05 -1.09 3.41
C ALA A 165 -19.78 -2.15 4.23
N SER A 166 -20.76 -2.82 3.62
CA SER A 166 -21.23 -4.10 4.14
C SER A 166 -20.09 -5.14 4.03
N PRO A 167 -19.91 -6.02 5.02
CA PRO A 167 -19.11 -7.23 4.84
C PRO A 167 -19.66 -7.96 3.61
N ARG A 168 -18.78 -8.35 2.67
CA ARG A 168 -19.17 -9.25 1.57
C ARG A 168 -19.26 -10.67 2.09
#